data_AF-H0E8V6-F1
#
_entry.id   AF-H0E8V6-F1
#
_cell.length_a   1.000
_cell.length_b   1.000
_cell.length_c   1.000
_cell.angle_alpha   90.00
_cell.angle_beta   90.00
_cell.angle_gamma   90.00
#
_symmetry.space_group_name_H-M   'P 1'
#
loop_
_entity.id
_entity.type
_entity.pdbx_description
1 polymer ?
#
loop_
_entity_poly.entity_id
_entity_poly.type
_entity_poly.pdbx_seq_one_letter_code
_entity_poly.pdbx_strand_id
1 'polypeptide(L)' 'MTQIPITVRGDVDERAVRQLERCAQAGDAIAGVLCADGHVGYSQPIGGALAYPDPRGSAPHVG' A
#
# COMPACT_ATOMS: atom_id res chain seq x y z
N MET A 1 7.93 -4.64 -14.74
CA MET A 1 7.59 -4.26 -13.36
C MET A 1 6.16 -4.68 -13.12
N THR A 2 5.90 -5.63 -12.23
CA THR A 2 4.54 -6.08 -11.95
C THR A 2 3.82 -4.96 -11.22
N GLN A 3 2.74 -4.45 -11.81
CA GLN A 3 1.86 -3.49 -11.16
C GLN A 3 0.95 -4.26 -10.19
N ILE A 4 0.96 -3.88 -8.92
CA ILE A 4 0.05 -4.43 -7.92
C ILE A 4 -1.25 -3.60 -7.89
N PRO A 5 -2.39 -4.17 -7.48
CA PRO A 5 -3.60 -3.39 -7.29
C PRO A 5 -3.40 -2.36 -6.18
N ILE A 6 -3.56 -1.08 -6.53
CA ILE A 6 -3.62 0.03 -5.57
C ILE A 6 -5.01 0.67 -5.68
N THR A 7 -5.74 0.70 -4.57
CA THR A 7 -7.04 1.37 -4.49
C THR A 7 -6.88 2.74 -3.84
N VAL A 8 -7.25 3.79 -4.54
CA VAL A 8 -7.29 5.15 -3.98
C VAL A 8 -8.74 5.50 -3.67
N ARG A 9 -8.99 6.01 -2.46
CA ARG A 9 -10.29 6.54 -2.05
C ARG A 9 -10.17 8.06 -1.92
N GLY A 10 -11.23 8.77 -2.28
CA GLY A 10 -11.28 10.23 -2.20
C GLY A 10 -10.45 10.95 -3.26
N ASP A 11 -10.40 12.28 -3.13
CA ASP A 11 -9.54 13.16 -3.91
C ASP A 11 -8.27 13.43 -3.10
N VAL A 12 -7.15 12.84 -3.52
CA VAL A 12 -5.88 12.89 -2.81
C VAL A 12 -4.79 13.43 -3.73
N ASP A 13 -3.80 14.09 -3.14
CA ASP A 13 -2.64 14.58 -3.89
C ASP A 13 -1.91 13.40 -4.56
N GLU A 14 -1.69 13.49 -5.87
CA GLU A 14 -0.95 12.51 -6.66
C GLU A 14 0.44 12.19 -6.09
N ARG A 15 1.06 13.12 -5.35
CA ARG A 15 2.33 12.88 -4.65
C ARG A 15 2.21 11.77 -3.60
N ALA A 16 1.07 11.66 -2.92
CA ALA A 16 0.80 10.58 -1.96
C ALA A 16 0.61 9.23 -2.68
N VAL A 17 -0.09 9.24 -3.84
CA VAL A 17 -0.25 8.05 -4.69
C VAL A 17 1.11 7.55 -5.18
N ARG A 18 1.93 8.44 -5.76
CA ARG A 18 3.30 8.11 -6.21
C ARG A 18 4.23 7.70 -5.06
N GLN A 19 3.97 8.15 -3.84
CA GLN A 19 4.71 7.68 -2.67
C GLN A 19 4.33 6.23 -2.33
N LEU A 20 3.04 5.91 -2.31
CA LEU A 20 2.55 4.55 -2.08
C LEU A 20 3.09 3.57 -3.14
N GLU A 21 3.07 3.97 -4.42
CA GLU A 21 3.62 3.17 -5.53
C GLU A 21 5.11 2.86 -5.34
N ARG A 22 5.91 3.85 -4.93
CA ARG A 22 7.34 3.63 -4.65
C ARG A 22 7.54 2.69 -3.46
N CYS A 23 6.74 2.84 -2.40
CA CYS A 23 6.79 1.92 -1.26
C CYS A 23 6.39 0.49 -1.65
N ALA A 24 5.39 0.34 -2.53
CA ALA A 24 4.94 -0.95 -3.06
C ALA A 24 5.98 -1.62 -3.96
N GLN A 25 6.84 -0.86 -4.63
CA GLN A 25 7.93 -1.39 -5.44
C GLN A 25 9.17 -1.74 -4.60
N ALA A 26 9.35 -1.06 -3.47
CA ALA A 26 10.50 -1.26 -2.59
C ALA A 26 10.42 -2.53 -1.73
N GLY A 27 9.22 -3.04 -1.48
CA GLY A 27 9.01 -4.37 -0.88
C GLY A 27 8.11 -5.20 -1.77
N ASP A 28 8.12 -6.52 -1.64
CA ASP A 28 7.29 -7.44 -2.44
C ASP A 28 5.80 -7.37 -2.05
N ALA A 29 5.24 -6.15 -2.03
CA ALA A 29 3.84 -5.91 -1.73
C ALA A 29 2.95 -6.59 -2.78
N ILE A 30 1.76 -6.99 -2.38
CA ILE A 30 0.78 -7.67 -3.24
C ILE A 30 -0.51 -6.86 -3.43
N ALA A 31 -0.75 -5.85 -2.57
CA ALA A 31 -1.84 -4.91 -2.70
C ALA A 31 -1.54 -3.62 -1.92
N GLY A 32 -2.19 -2.52 -2.30
CA GLY A 32 -2.12 -1.25 -1.59
C GLY A 32 -3.45 -0.51 -1.53
N VAL A 33 -3.61 0.33 -0.52
CA VAL A 33 -4.75 1.25 -0.40
C VAL A 33 -4.27 2.61 0.10
N LEU A 34 -4.88 3.69 -0.41
CA LEU A 34 -4.76 5.03 0.12
C LEU A 34 -6.16 5.53 0.50
N CYS A 35 -6.33 5.88 1.78
CA CYS A 35 -7.58 6.42 2.32
C CYS A 35 -7.87 7.84 1.81
N ALA A 36 -9.10 8.31 2.01
CA ALA A 36 -9.60 9.60 1.51
C ALA A 36 -8.91 10.83 2.13
N ASP A 37 -8.25 10.67 3.27
CA ASP A 37 -7.44 11.68 3.95
C ASP A 37 -5.92 11.49 3.67
N GLY A 38 -5.59 10.63 2.72
CA GLY A 38 -4.23 10.25 2.41
C GLY A 38 -3.39 11.42 1.90
N HIS A 39 -2.19 11.58 2.46
CA HIS A 39 -1.28 12.66 2.09
C HIS A 39 0.18 12.26 2.27
N VAL A 40 1.09 13.09 1.75
CA VAL A 40 2.53 12.83 1.80
C VAL A 40 3.00 12.72 3.25
N GLY A 41 3.69 11.63 3.56
CA GLY A 41 4.30 11.37 4.87
C GLY A 41 5.81 11.15 4.77
N TYR A 42 6.41 10.74 5.89
CA TYR A 42 7.82 10.33 5.92
C TYR A 42 7.94 8.86 5.53
N SER A 43 8.72 8.57 4.49
CA SER A 43 8.85 7.25 3.86
C SER A 43 7.56 6.74 3.22
N GLN A 44 6.53 6.44 4.00
CA GLN A 44 5.19 6.05 3.54
C GLN A 44 4.21 7.24 3.59
N PRO A 45 3.15 7.26 2.77
CA PRO A 45 2.08 8.24 2.91
C PRO A 45 1.26 7.98 4.17
N ILE A 46 0.82 9.05 4.83
CA ILE A 46 -0.18 8.95 5.90
C ILE A 46 -1.50 8.49 5.28
N GLY A 47 -2.23 7.62 5.98
CA GLY A 47 -3.48 7.03 5.47
C GLY A 47 -3.28 5.96 4.39
N GLY A 48 -2.04 5.55 4.10
CA GLY A 48 -1.72 4.46 3.19
C GLY A 48 -1.45 3.15 3.91
N ALA A 49 -1.79 2.03 3.26
CA ALA A 49 -1.41 0.68 3.71
C ALA A 49 -0.96 -0.19 2.53
N LEU A 50 0.00 -1.07 2.80
CA LEU A 50 0.48 -2.10 1.87
C LEU A 50 0.30 -3.47 2.50
N ALA A 51 -0.18 -4.42 1.71
CA ALA A 51 -0.24 -5.82 2.07
C ALA A 51 1.00 -6.53 1.51
N TYR A 52 1.62 -7.38 2.34
CA TYR A 52 2.73 -8.24 1.97
C TYR A 52 2.31 -9.71 2.12
N PRO A 53 2.95 -10.63 1.39
CA PRO A 53 2.73 -12.07 1.58
C PRO A 53 2.99 -12.48 3.04
N ASP A 54 2.18 -13.38 3.59
CA ASP A 54 2.52 -14.01 4.87
C ASP A 54 3.75 -14.91 4.66
N PRO A 55 4.88 -14.67 5.35
CA PRO A 55 6.08 -15.48 5.21
C PRO A 55 5.88 -16.94 5.65
N ARG A 56 4.82 -17.25 6.43
CA ARG A 56 4.48 -18.61 6.87
C ARG A 56 3.54 -19.34 5.90
N GLY A 57 3.14 -18.69 4.81
CA GLY A 57 2.09 -19.19 3.92
C GLY A 57 0.70 -19.08 4.54
N SER A 58 -0.33 -19.37 3.76
CA SER A 58 -1.76 -19.28 4.13
C SER A 58 -2.23 -20.34 5.13
N ALA A 59 -1.38 -20.73 6.09
CA ALA A 59 -1.80 -21.54 7.22
C ALA A 59 -2.90 -20.77 7.99
N PRO A 60 -4.08 -21.37 8.20
CA PRO A 60 -5.17 -20.68 8.86
C PRO A 60 -4.72 -20.22 10.25
N HIS A 61 -4.90 -18.94 10.56
CA HIS A 61 -4.93 -18.48 11.94
C HIS A 61 -6.15 -19.12 12.59
N VAL A 62 -5.94 -20.24 13.27
CA VAL A 62 -6.90 -20.76 14.23
C VAL A 62 -6.86 -19.79 15.41
N GLY A 63 -7.94 -19.03 15.57
CA GLY A 63 -8.12 -18.07 16.66
C GLY A 63 -8.21 -18.74 18.02
#